data_AF-A0A924FB93-F1
#
_entry.id   AF-A0A924FB93-F1
#
_cell.length_a   1.000
_cell.length_b   1.000
_cell.length_c   1.000
_cell.angle_alpha   90.00
_cell.angle_beta   90.00
_cell.angle_gamma   90.00
#
_symmetry.space_group_name_H-M   'P 1'
#
loop_
_entity.id
_entity.type
_entity.pdbx_description
1 polymer ?
#
loop_
_entity_poly.entity_id
_entity_poly.type
_entity_poly.pdbx_seq_one_letter_code
_entity_poly.pdbx_strand_id
1 'polypeptide(L)'
;MTLNDKFFLRLIWGVTVFVLLVVIALKIVPPPQPTPSFIYLLPHIIGGINAACSVLLIISLIFIKRKKIQAHKITNIITFILSAIFLIYYIAFHLYEKDTKFGDLDHN
;
A
#
# COMPACT_ATOMS: atom_id res chain seq x y z
N MET A 1 -13.94 14.43 -21.81
CA MET A 1 -12.88 14.27 -20.80
C MET A 1 -12.15 15.60 -20.68
N THR A 2 -12.26 16.27 -19.52
CA THR A 2 -11.65 17.59 -19.29
C THR A 2 -10.12 17.47 -19.26
N LEU A 3 -9.39 18.60 -19.45
CA LEU A 3 -7.91 18.60 -19.37
C LEU A 3 -7.42 18.08 -18.01
N ASN A 4 -8.18 18.35 -16.95
CA ASN A 4 -7.89 17.89 -15.60
C ASN A 4 -8.01 16.36 -15.49
N ASP A 5 -9.07 15.77 -16.06
CA ASP A 5 -9.27 14.32 -16.03
C ASP A 5 -8.11 13.59 -16.74
N LYS A 6 -7.62 14.14 -17.87
CA LYS A 6 -6.49 13.56 -18.61
C LYS A 6 -5.20 13.62 -17.79
N PHE A 7 -4.97 14.72 -17.07
CA PHE A 7 -3.84 14.86 -16.16
C PHE A 7 -3.92 13.83 -15.01
N PHE A 8 -5.08 13.70 -14.36
CA PHE A 8 -5.26 12.71 -13.29
C PHE A 8 -5.08 11.27 -13.78
N LEU A 9 -5.61 10.92 -14.96
CA LEU A 9 -5.36 9.59 -15.52
C LEU A 9 -3.88 9.35 -15.80
N ARG A 10 -3.16 10.34 -16.34
CA ARG A 10 -1.70 10.23 -16.55
C ARG A 10 -0.95 10.06 -15.24
N LEU A 11 -1.34 10.79 -14.20
CA LEU A 11 -0.77 10.66 -12.85
C LEU A 11 -1.01 9.25 -12.30
N ILE A 12 -2.26 8.75 -12.37
CA ILE A 12 -2.63 7.42 -11.89
C ILE A 12 -1.80 6.36 -12.61
N TRP A 13 -1.76 6.39 -13.95
CA TRP A 13 -0.95 5.46 -14.74
C TRP A 13 0.55 5.56 -14.40
N GLY A 14 1.07 6.78 -14.24
CA GLY A 14 2.46 7.00 -13.86
C GLY A 14 2.80 6.39 -12.49
N VAL A 15 1.95 6.64 -11.48
CA VAL A 15 2.11 6.08 -10.13
C VAL A 15 1.97 4.56 -10.18
N THR A 16 1.00 4.01 -10.90
CA THR A 16 0.82 2.56 -11.02
C THR A 16 2.05 1.89 -11.63
N VAL A 17 2.55 2.40 -12.75
CA VAL A 17 3.76 1.85 -13.39
C VAL A 17 4.96 1.97 -12.45
N PHE A 18 5.14 3.12 -11.80
CA PHE A 18 6.23 3.33 -10.85
C PHE A 18 6.19 2.32 -9.70
N VAL A 19 5.03 2.14 -9.05
CA VAL A 19 4.89 1.19 -7.94
C VAL A 19 5.18 -0.24 -8.38
N LEU A 20 4.71 -0.65 -9.57
CA LEU A 20 5.01 -1.98 -10.11
C LEU A 20 6.51 -2.18 -10.36
N LEU A 21 7.18 -1.19 -10.95
CA LEU A 21 8.63 -1.24 -11.17
C LEU A 21 9.40 -1.34 -9.86
N VAL A 22 8.99 -0.58 -8.83
CA VAL A 22 9.59 -0.67 -7.49
C VAL A 22 9.43 -2.07 -6.93
N VAL A 23 8.23 -2.65 -6.95
CA VAL A 23 7.98 -4.00 -6.42
C VAL A 23 8.80 -5.05 -7.16
N ILE A 24 8.93 -4.96 -8.48
CA ILE A 24 9.78 -5.86 -9.27
C ILE A 24 11.26 -5.71 -8.86
N ALA A 25 11.75 -4.48 -8.73
CA ALA A 25 13.12 -4.22 -8.32
C ALA A 25 13.44 -4.80 -6.93
N LEU A 26 12.50 -4.71 -5.97
CA LEU A 26 12.66 -5.30 -4.63
C LEU A 26 12.88 -6.82 -4.67
N LYS A 27 12.31 -7.54 -5.65
CA LYS A 27 12.52 -9.00 -5.79
C LYS A 27 13.93 -9.36 -6.26
N ILE A 28 14.58 -8.44 -6.98
CA ILE A 28 15.88 -8.68 -7.64
C ILE A 28 17.03 -8.22 -6.75
N VAL A 29 16.89 -7.08 -6.08
CA VAL A 29 17.94 -6.47 -5.26
C VAL A 29 18.20 -7.31 -4.00
N PRO A 30 19.46 -7.59 -3.63
CA PRO A 30 19.77 -8.28 -2.38
C PRO A 30 19.43 -7.40 -1.17
N PRO A 31 18.92 -8.00 -0.07
CA PRO A 31 18.53 -7.24 1.10
C PRO A 31 19.73 -6.59 1.78
N PRO A 32 19.62 -5.33 2.26
CA PRO A 32 20.69 -4.66 2.97
C PRO A 32 21.05 -5.39 4.27
N GLN A 33 22.34 -5.39 4.61
CA GLN A 33 22.86 -5.98 5.85
C GLN A 33 23.57 -4.90 6.71
N PRO A 34 23.42 -4.92 8.05
CA PRO A 34 22.60 -5.86 8.82
C PRO A 34 21.09 -5.54 8.75
N THR A 35 20.25 -6.57 8.91
CA THR A 35 18.79 -6.41 9.02
C THR A 35 18.42 -5.80 10.38
N PRO A 36 17.76 -4.64 10.42
CA PRO A 36 17.30 -4.05 11.67
C PRO A 36 16.21 -4.90 12.33
N SER A 37 16.24 -5.04 13.66
CA SER A 37 15.26 -5.86 14.40
C SER A 37 13.82 -5.35 14.30
N PHE A 38 13.62 -4.03 14.08
CA PHE A 38 12.28 -3.45 13.94
C PHE A 38 11.55 -3.92 12.67
N ILE A 39 12.26 -4.50 11.68
CA ILE A 39 11.64 -5.00 10.44
C ILE A 39 10.57 -6.05 10.74
N TYR A 40 10.75 -6.90 11.75
CA TYR A 40 9.76 -7.91 12.14
C TYR A 40 8.48 -7.32 12.79
N LEU A 41 8.49 -6.05 13.18
CA LEU A 41 7.30 -5.34 13.63
C LEU A 41 6.47 -4.81 12.46
N LEU A 42 7.09 -4.54 11.30
CA LEU A 42 6.40 -3.95 10.14
C LEU A 42 5.18 -4.76 9.68
N PRO A 43 5.20 -6.11 9.61
CA PRO A 43 4.01 -6.89 9.25
C PRO A 43 2.78 -6.60 10.10
N HIS A 44 2.97 -6.39 11.41
CA HIS A 44 1.89 -6.04 12.34
C HIS A 44 1.34 -4.64 12.07
N ILE A 45 2.23 -3.68 11.79
CA ILE A 45 1.85 -2.30 11.44
C ILE A 45 1.11 -2.28 10.10
N ILE A 46 1.65 -2.96 9.09
CA ILE A 46 1.07 -3.10 7.74
C ILE A 46 -0.34 -3.70 7.84
N GLY A 47 -0.49 -4.80 8.59
CA GLY A 47 -1.80 -5.43 8.83
C GLY A 47 -2.77 -4.51 9.57
N GLY A 48 -2.32 -3.84 10.63
CA GLY A 48 -3.13 -2.90 11.39
C GLY A 48 -3.62 -1.70 10.57
N ILE A 49 -2.74 -1.14 9.74
CA ILE A 49 -3.06 -0.04 8.82
C ILE A 49 -4.11 -0.50 7.80
N ASN A 50 -3.96 -1.69 7.21
CA ASN A 50 -4.92 -2.20 6.23
C ASN A 50 -6.30 -2.51 6.87
N ALA A 51 -6.31 -3.02 8.11
CA ALA A 51 -7.54 -3.21 8.88
C ALA A 51 -8.25 -1.86 9.13
N ALA A 52 -7.49 -0.84 9.53
CA ALA A 52 -8.02 0.51 9.70
C ALA A 52 -8.57 1.10 8.39
N CYS A 53 -7.86 0.95 7.26
CA CYS A 53 -8.36 1.33 5.94
C CYS A 53 -9.69 0.65 5.62
N SER A 54 -9.80 -0.65 5.84
CA SER A 54 -11.03 -1.43 5.59
C SER A 54 -12.21 -0.88 6.39
N VAL A 55 -12.01 -0.58 7.68
CA VAL A 55 -13.04 0.03 8.54
C VAL A 55 -13.42 1.42 8.01
N LEU A 56 -12.44 2.27 7.66
CA LEU A 56 -12.70 3.60 7.12
C LEU A 56 -13.49 3.55 5.80
N LEU A 57 -13.21 2.58 4.93
CA LEU A 57 -13.97 2.38 3.69
C LEU A 57 -15.42 1.97 3.96
N ILE A 58 -15.67 1.13 4.96
CA ILE A 58 -17.04 0.81 5.40
C ILE A 58 -17.75 2.07 5.91
N ILE A 59 -17.08 2.88 6.73
CA ILE A 59 -17.62 4.16 7.22
C ILE A 59 -17.90 5.12 6.06
N SER A 60 -16.98 5.21 5.10
CA SER A 60 -17.13 6.02 3.88
C SER A 60 -18.34 5.57 3.05
N LEU A 61 -18.58 4.26 2.95
CA LEU A 61 -19.74 3.67 2.30
C LEU A 61 -21.05 4.03 3.02
N ILE A 62 -21.06 4.03 4.35
CA ILE A 62 -22.21 4.47 5.14
C ILE A 62 -22.51 5.96 4.88
N PHE A 63 -21.47 6.81 4.82
CA PHE A 63 -21.64 8.24 4.55
C PHE A 63 -22.26 8.52 3.19
N ILE A 64 -21.80 7.86 2.12
CA ILE A 64 -22.38 8.06 0.79
C ILE A 64 -23.83 7.54 0.71
N LYS A 65 -24.14 6.41 1.34
CA LYS A 65 -25.53 5.90 1.45
C LYS A 65 -26.46 6.86 2.18
N ARG A 66 -25.94 7.59 3.18
CA ARG A 66 -26.68 8.64 3.91
C ARG A 66 -26.64 10.01 3.21
N LYS A 67 -26.18 10.09 1.96
CA LYS A 67 -26.00 11.32 1.18
C LYS A 67 -25.08 12.37 1.84
N LYS A 68 -24.23 11.96 2.79
CA LYS A 68 -23.23 12.83 3.43
C LYS A 68 -21.96 12.91 2.56
N ILE A 69 -22.06 13.61 1.43
CA ILE A 69 -21.02 13.63 0.39
C ILE A 69 -19.68 14.18 0.89
N GLN A 70 -19.70 15.25 1.68
CA GLN A 70 -18.47 15.85 2.21
C GLN A 70 -17.73 14.89 3.14
N ALA A 71 -18.44 14.22 4.05
CA ALA A 71 -17.86 13.23 4.95
C ALA A 71 -17.26 12.04 4.18
N HIS A 72 -17.98 11.53 3.17
CA HIS A 72 -17.47 10.49 2.27
C HIS A 72 -16.14 10.88 1.59
N LYS A 73 -16.07 12.10 1.03
CA LYS A 73 -14.86 12.61 0.39
C LYS A 73 -13.69 12.71 1.36
N ILE A 74 -13.93 13.28 2.55
CA ILE A 74 -12.90 13.41 3.59
C ILE A 74 -12.40 12.03 4.03
N THR A 75 -13.31 11.09 4.32
CA THR A 75 -12.93 9.74 4.74
C THR A 75 -12.12 9.03 3.66
N ASN A 76 -12.50 9.13 2.39
CA ASN A 76 -11.70 8.55 1.30
C ASN A 76 -10.32 9.17 1.15
N ILE A 77 -10.17 10.49 1.38
CA ILE A 77 -8.85 11.14 1.37
C ILE A 77 -7.99 10.62 2.53
N ILE A 78 -8.56 10.49 3.73
CA ILE A 78 -7.86 9.91 4.89
C ILE A 78 -7.42 8.48 4.60
N THR A 79 -8.32 7.64 4.07
CA THR A 79 -7.99 6.27 3.67
C THR A 79 -6.90 6.24 2.62
N PHE A 80 -6.95 7.13 1.62
CA PHE A 80 -5.93 7.21 0.57
C PHE A 80 -4.54 7.55 1.14
N ILE A 81 -4.45 8.51 2.06
CA ILE A 81 -3.19 8.85 2.75
C ILE A 81 -2.69 7.65 3.55
N LEU A 82 -3.60 6.97 4.26
CA LEU A 82 -3.26 5.80 5.06
C LEU A 82 -2.76 4.62 4.19
N SER A 83 -3.36 4.41 3.00
CA SER A 83 -2.87 3.46 1.99
C SER A 83 -1.51 3.84 1.41
N ALA A 84 -1.19 5.12 1.26
CA ALA A 84 0.15 5.55 0.85
C ALA A 84 1.20 5.23 1.93
N ILE A 85 0.86 5.45 3.20
CA ILE A 85 1.70 5.08 4.35
C ILE A 85 1.90 3.56 4.41
N PHE A 86 0.84 2.77 4.21
CA PHE A 86 0.92 1.31 4.08
C PHE A 86 1.95 0.90 3.03
N LEU A 87 1.94 1.54 1.85
CA LEU A 87 2.85 1.19 0.77
C LEU A 87 4.32 1.46 1.14
N ILE A 88 4.60 2.54 1.87
CA ILE A 88 5.95 2.84 2.37
C ILE A 88 6.44 1.74 3.30
N TYR A 89 5.63 1.34 4.28
CA TYR A 89 5.99 0.24 5.19
C TYR A 89 6.13 -1.10 4.44
N TYR A 90 5.25 -1.36 3.47
CA TYR A 90 5.30 -2.57 2.65
C TYR A 90 6.62 -2.67 1.87
N ILE A 91 7.02 -1.59 1.21
CA ILE A 91 8.30 -1.50 0.48
C ILE A 91 9.48 -1.67 1.45
N ALA A 92 9.44 -1.01 2.61
CA ALA A 92 10.50 -1.12 3.62
C ALA A 92 10.65 -2.56 4.13
N PHE A 93 9.54 -3.26 4.41
CA PHE A 93 9.59 -4.65 4.85
C PHE A 93 10.18 -5.57 3.77
N HIS A 94 9.66 -5.50 2.54
CA HIS A 94 10.09 -6.38 1.44
C HIS A 94 11.46 -6.03 0.88
N LEU A 95 12.05 -4.89 1.27
CA LEU A 95 13.45 -4.58 0.99
C LEU A 95 14.40 -5.45 1.82
N TYR A 96 14.01 -5.81 3.05
CA TYR A 96 14.85 -6.59 3.97
C TYR A 96 14.48 -8.07 4.01
N GLU A 97 13.18 -8.39 3.93
CA GLU A 97 12.69 -9.76 4.01
C GLU A 97 12.22 -10.23 2.64
N LYS A 98 12.84 -11.31 2.15
CA LYS A 98 12.41 -11.97 0.90
C LYS A 98 11.17 -12.81 1.17
N ASP A 99 10.39 -13.04 0.12
CA ASP A 99 9.22 -13.91 0.22
C ASP A 99 9.61 -15.28 0.76
N THR A 100 8.82 -15.77 1.70
CA THR A 100 8.89 -17.16 2.15
C THR A 100 8.54 -18.08 1.00
N LYS A 101 9.50 -18.93 0.63
CA LYS A 101 9.25 -20.05 -0.28
C LYS A 101 8.54 -21.14 0.52
N PHE A 102 7.58 -21.81 -0.11
CA PHE A 102 6.81 -22.90 0.48
C PHE A 102 6.91 -24.13 -0.41
N GLY A 103 6.98 -25.32 0.20
CA GLY A 103 6.91 -26.62 -0.49
C GLY A 103 8.22 -27.02 -1.19
N ASP A 104 9.28 -27.30 -0.43
CA ASP A 104 10.56 -27.89 -0.89
C ASP A 104 11.17 -27.26 -2.18
N LEU A 105 10.80 -26.01 -2.49
CA LEU A 105 11.44 -25.18 -3.53
C LEU A 105 12.74 -24.53 -3.00
N ASP A 106 13.06 -24.88 -1.76
CA ASP A 106 14.13 -24.36 -0.94
C ASP A 106 15.35 -25.28 -1.07
N HIS A 107 15.17 -26.49 -1.63
CA HIS A 107 16.18 -27.54 -1.80
C HIS A 107 17.02 -27.75 -0.54
N ASN A 108 16.37 -27.75 0.63
CA ASN A 108 16.99 -27.84 1.96
C ASN A 108 16.23 -28.82 2.84
#